data_AF-F8LE80-F1
#
_entry.id   AF-F8LE80-F1
#
_cell.length_a   1.000
_cell.length_b   1.000
_cell.length_c   1.000
_cell.angle_alpha   90.00
_cell.angle_beta   90.00
_cell.angle_gamma   90.00
#
_symmetry.space_group_name_H-M   'P 1'
#
loop_
_entity.id
_entity.type
_entity.pdbx_description
1 polymer ?
#
loop_
_entity_poly.entity_id
_entity_poly.type
_entity_poly.pdbx_seq_one_letter_code
_entity_poly.pdbx_strand_id
1 'polypeptide(L)'
;MKLDFSNFFTHLIFHPFDADTKNERKFALVSSIALGIFSLFTVHLGCLIYGFFARKVDHPSPSDESVSKVAKEHGIGTQKSQTQKFEPVLLAEKTFGSARLQIYQGDLLEQKVDAIVNPANTKLRGGGGVDGIIGRAAGKSIYDECVVQLKSKGLNSCNIGDAYITGSGKLNEKGIKHVIHAVGPRGSTPDGDRLLKAAYTNSLLRADENHLETIAFPAISIGIFNFNPKRAAELAFETVSNFFDEHPDTSVKEVRLFYWTSPKDVASKNRMLELLS
;
A
#
# COMPACT_ATOMS: atom_id res chain seq x y z
N MET A 1 18.16 49.71 -8.15
CA MET A 1 19.35 49.40 -7.32
C MET A 1 19.05 48.10 -6.60
N LYS A 2 19.76 47.00 -6.89
CA LYS A 2 19.61 45.71 -6.20
C LYS A 2 20.06 45.83 -4.73
N LEU A 3 19.50 45.00 -3.84
CA LEU A 3 20.09 44.41 -2.62
C LEU A 3 19.00 43.50 -2.00
N ASP A 4 19.05 42.19 -2.22
CA ASP A 4 19.78 41.13 -1.49
C ASP A 4 19.16 40.79 -0.12
N PHE A 5 18.62 39.57 -0.04
CA PHE A 5 17.98 38.96 1.13
C PHE A 5 18.91 37.85 1.62
N SER A 6 19.78 38.16 2.57
CA SER A 6 20.30 37.14 3.47
C SER A 6 20.48 37.73 4.86
N ASN A 7 20.17 36.90 5.86
CA ASN A 7 20.36 37.09 7.29
C ASN A 7 19.39 38.04 8.00
N PHE A 8 18.28 37.49 8.49
CA PHE A 8 17.74 37.89 9.80
C PHE A 8 16.87 36.76 10.36
N PHE A 9 17.49 35.59 10.61
CA PHE A 9 16.88 34.53 11.42
C PHE A 9 17.85 34.13 12.52
N THR A 10 17.95 34.95 13.56
CA THR A 10 18.36 34.47 14.88
C THR A 10 17.91 35.42 15.97
N HIS A 11 17.37 34.82 17.04
CA HIS A 11 17.06 35.38 18.36
C HIS A 11 15.76 36.18 18.56
N LEU A 12 14.80 35.55 19.23
CA LEU A 12 14.20 36.01 20.50
C LEU A 12 13.35 34.84 21.07
N ILE A 13 13.97 33.85 21.70
CA ILE A 13 13.96 33.58 23.16
C ILE A 13 12.77 34.18 23.94
N PHE A 14 12.03 33.26 24.55
CA PHE A 14 10.95 33.39 25.53
C PHE A 14 11.24 34.42 26.65
N HIS A 15 10.25 35.26 26.96
CA HIS A 15 9.97 35.70 28.33
C HIS A 15 8.45 35.63 28.58
N PRO A 16 7.98 35.08 29.70
CA PRO A 16 6.58 35.15 30.09
C PRO A 16 6.28 36.59 30.58
N PHE A 17 5.28 37.24 29.98
CA PHE A 17 4.81 38.56 30.39
C PHE A 17 3.60 38.37 31.32
N ASP A 18 3.79 38.65 32.61
CA ASP A 18 2.70 38.72 33.61
C ASP A 18 1.95 40.05 33.44
N ALA A 19 0.62 39.97 33.21
CA ALA A 19 -0.22 41.14 32.94
C ALA A 19 -1.18 41.42 34.11
N ASP A 20 -0.88 42.45 34.90
CA ASP A 20 -1.57 42.77 36.17
C ASP A 20 -2.42 44.07 36.15
N THR A 21 -2.97 44.48 35.01
CA THR A 21 -4.02 45.53 35.02
C THR A 21 -5.15 45.32 34.00
N LYS A 22 -6.34 45.82 34.35
CA LYS A 22 -7.60 45.69 33.58
C LYS A 22 -7.58 46.37 32.19
N ASN A 23 -6.62 47.27 31.92
CA ASN A 23 -6.50 47.97 30.64
C ASN A 23 -5.64 47.23 29.62
N GLU A 24 -4.69 46.38 30.03
CA GLU A 24 -3.84 45.62 29.10
C GLU A 24 -4.54 44.38 28.52
N ARG A 25 -5.50 43.81 29.25
CA ARG A 25 -6.36 42.72 28.75
C ARG A 25 -7.25 43.14 27.57
N LYS A 26 -7.60 44.43 27.46
CA LYS A 26 -8.33 44.97 26.30
C LYS A 26 -7.43 45.09 25.06
N PHE A 27 -6.15 45.41 25.23
CA PHE A 27 -5.19 45.46 24.12
C PHE A 27 -4.81 44.07 23.60
N ALA A 28 -4.62 43.08 24.48
CA ALA A 28 -4.35 41.70 24.09
C ALA A 28 -5.54 41.02 23.37
N LEU A 29 -6.78 41.37 23.74
CA LEU A 29 -8.00 40.86 23.10
C LEU A 29 -8.20 41.46 21.70
N VAL A 30 -7.90 42.75 21.51
CA VAL A 30 -8.01 43.42 20.20
C VAL A 30 -6.93 42.91 19.22
N SER A 31 -5.71 42.61 19.70
CA SER A 31 -4.65 42.01 18.86
C SER A 31 -4.93 40.55 18.47
N SER A 32 -5.57 39.76 19.34
CA SER A 32 -5.91 38.35 19.03
C SER A 32 -7.07 38.24 18.03
N ILE A 33 -8.01 39.18 18.05
CA ILE A 33 -9.11 39.26 17.08
C ILE A 33 -8.60 39.76 15.71
N ALA A 34 -7.63 40.68 15.68
CA ALA A 34 -7.01 41.14 14.44
C ALA A 34 -6.20 40.04 13.71
N LEU A 35 -5.48 39.19 14.45
CA LEU A 35 -4.74 38.03 13.90
C LEU A 35 -5.69 36.90 13.43
N GLY A 36 -6.81 36.69 14.11
CA GLY A 36 -7.83 35.72 13.69
C GLY A 36 -8.57 36.11 12.40
N ILE A 37 -8.88 37.41 12.23
CA ILE A 37 -9.56 37.92 11.03
C ILE A 37 -8.63 37.90 9.80
N PHE A 38 -7.31 38.08 9.99
CA PHE A 38 -6.32 38.01 8.90
C PHE A 38 -6.09 36.57 8.39
N SER A 39 -6.23 35.56 9.27
CA SER A 39 -6.16 34.14 8.90
C SER A 39 -7.43 33.62 8.20
N LEU A 40 -8.60 34.13 8.56
CA LEU A 40 -9.86 33.79 7.89
C LEU A 40 -10.01 34.44 6.50
N PHE A 41 -9.47 35.67 6.30
CA PHE A 41 -9.46 36.31 4.98
C PHE A 41 -8.53 35.65 3.96
N THR A 42 -7.41 35.06 4.40
CA THR A 42 -6.46 34.37 3.51
C THR A 42 -6.99 33.00 3.05
N VAL A 43 -7.74 32.28 3.91
CA VAL A 43 -8.36 30.99 3.53
C VAL A 43 -9.60 31.20 2.66
N HIS A 44 -10.44 32.21 2.93
CA HIS A 44 -11.66 32.43 2.13
C HIS A 44 -11.39 33.08 0.77
N LEU A 45 -10.38 33.94 0.65
CA LEU A 45 -9.98 34.49 -0.66
C LEU A 45 -9.26 33.42 -1.51
N GLY A 46 -8.50 32.52 -0.89
CA GLY A 46 -7.93 31.35 -1.58
C GLY A 46 -8.99 30.40 -2.14
N CYS A 47 -10.06 30.12 -1.38
CA CYS A 47 -11.17 29.30 -1.84
C CYS A 47 -12.05 29.98 -2.89
N LEU A 48 -12.18 31.31 -2.90
CA LEU A 48 -12.90 32.05 -3.94
C LEU A 48 -12.10 32.15 -5.24
N ILE A 49 -10.76 32.31 -5.18
CA ILE A 49 -9.91 32.31 -6.37
C ILE A 49 -9.83 30.91 -7.00
N TYR A 50 -9.79 29.84 -6.19
CA TYR A 50 -9.85 28.45 -6.70
C TYR A 50 -11.26 28.00 -7.10
N GLY A 51 -12.30 28.47 -6.39
CA GLY A 51 -13.69 28.05 -6.60
C GLY A 51 -14.39 28.75 -7.75
N PHE A 52 -13.97 29.96 -8.13
CA PHE A 52 -14.59 30.73 -9.22
C PHE A 52 -13.99 30.40 -10.61
N PHE A 53 -12.82 29.74 -10.66
CA PHE A 53 -12.25 29.26 -11.92
C PHE A 53 -12.75 27.86 -12.35
N ALA A 54 -13.53 27.18 -11.50
CA ALA A 54 -13.97 25.80 -11.72
C ALA A 54 -15.42 25.65 -12.24
N ARG A 55 -16.01 26.68 -12.88
CA ARG A 55 -17.29 26.55 -13.58
C ARG A 55 -17.29 27.26 -14.94
N LYS A 56 -17.30 26.43 -15.99
CA LYS A 56 -17.63 26.72 -17.41
C LYS A 56 -16.74 27.75 -18.12
N VAL A 57 -15.56 27.31 -18.55
CA VAL A 57 -15.04 27.67 -19.88
C VAL A 57 -14.40 26.41 -20.46
N ASP A 58 -14.93 25.92 -21.58
CA ASP A 58 -14.29 24.86 -22.36
C ASP A 58 -13.00 25.44 -22.96
N HIS A 59 -11.88 25.25 -22.26
CA HIS A 59 -10.55 25.51 -22.79
C HIS A 59 -9.88 24.18 -23.15
N PRO A 60 -9.24 24.08 -24.33
CA PRO A 60 -8.46 22.90 -24.68
C PRO A 60 -7.35 22.72 -23.64
N SER A 61 -7.19 21.49 -23.16
CA SER A 61 -6.07 21.09 -22.29
C SER A 61 -4.76 21.53 -22.92
N PRO A 62 -3.87 22.24 -22.20
CA PRO A 62 -2.57 22.59 -22.72
C PRO A 62 -1.81 21.31 -23.06
N SER A 63 -1.28 21.22 -24.28
CA SER A 63 -0.39 20.12 -24.66
C SER A 63 0.81 20.09 -23.70
N ASP A 64 1.27 18.87 -23.38
CA ASP A 64 2.39 18.57 -22.46
C ASP A 64 3.64 19.45 -22.67
N GLU A 65 3.81 19.96 -23.90
CA GLU A 65 4.91 20.81 -24.31
C GLU A 65 4.92 22.17 -23.58
N SER A 66 3.75 22.78 -23.35
CA SER A 66 3.64 24.10 -22.71
C SER A 66 3.87 24.06 -21.20
N VAL A 67 3.47 22.95 -20.53
CA VAL A 67 3.78 22.69 -19.11
C VAL A 67 5.27 22.38 -18.91
N SER A 68 5.89 21.67 -19.86
CA SER A 68 7.31 21.33 -19.81
C SER A 68 8.24 22.54 -19.95
N LYS A 69 7.79 23.59 -20.66
CA LYS A 69 8.57 24.79 -20.95
C LYS A 69 8.65 25.72 -19.73
N VAL A 70 7.53 25.89 -19.02
CA VAL A 70 7.45 26.70 -17.79
C VAL A 70 8.27 26.07 -16.65
N ALA A 71 8.26 24.73 -16.54
CA ALA A 71 9.05 24.00 -15.54
C ALA A 71 10.57 24.12 -15.78
N LYS A 72 11.01 24.18 -17.05
CA LYS A 72 12.42 24.39 -17.42
C LYS A 72 12.89 25.82 -17.18
N GLU A 73 12.05 26.82 -17.43
CA GLU A 73 12.41 28.24 -17.25
C GLU A 73 12.56 28.67 -15.78
N HIS A 74 11.90 27.97 -14.85
CA HIS A 74 11.97 28.27 -13.39
C HIS A 74 12.92 27.36 -12.60
N GLY A 75 13.72 26.52 -13.26
CA GLY A 75 14.68 25.64 -12.57
C GLY A 75 14.03 24.62 -11.62
N ILE A 76 12.72 24.40 -11.73
CA ILE A 76 12.01 23.36 -10.98
C ILE A 76 12.27 22.04 -11.72
N GLY A 77 13.47 21.52 -11.54
CA GLY A 77 13.79 20.16 -11.89
C GLY A 77 12.82 19.25 -11.14
N THR A 78 11.97 18.53 -11.88
CA THR A 78 11.34 17.33 -11.34
C THR A 78 12.46 16.38 -10.98
N GLN A 79 12.87 16.40 -9.71
CA GLN A 79 13.65 15.32 -9.17
C GLN A 79 12.79 14.08 -9.35
N LYS A 80 13.12 13.28 -10.36
CA LYS A 80 12.70 11.88 -10.41
C LYS A 80 13.14 11.30 -9.08
N SER A 81 12.19 11.09 -8.18
CA SER A 81 12.39 10.28 -6.99
C SER A 81 12.93 8.95 -7.50
N GLN A 82 14.25 8.76 -7.34
CA GLN A 82 14.85 7.45 -7.52
C GLN A 82 14.26 6.61 -6.40
N THR A 83 13.30 5.75 -6.73
CA THR A 83 12.76 4.78 -5.78
C THR A 83 13.94 3.93 -5.33
N GLN A 84 14.43 4.17 -4.12
CA GLN A 84 15.52 3.40 -3.55
C GLN A 84 15.06 1.94 -3.51
N LYS A 85 15.76 1.07 -4.25
CA LYS A 85 15.45 -0.36 -4.36
C LYS A 85 15.60 -0.99 -2.97
N PHE A 86 14.48 -1.38 -2.37
CA PHE A 86 14.48 -1.93 -1.01
C PHE A 86 14.63 -3.44 -1.07
N GLU A 87 15.90 -3.88 -1.12
CA GLU A 87 16.26 -5.30 -1.18
C GLU A 87 15.62 -6.08 -0.01
N PRO A 88 14.98 -7.24 -0.27
CA PRO A 88 14.35 -8.03 0.78
C PRO A 88 15.33 -8.55 1.83
N VAL A 89 15.00 -8.34 3.11
CA VAL A 89 15.76 -8.85 4.26
C VAL A 89 14.95 -9.92 4.97
N LEU A 90 15.54 -11.12 5.12
CA LEU A 90 14.99 -12.20 5.94
C LEU A 90 15.11 -11.82 7.42
N LEU A 91 13.99 -11.86 8.15
CA LEU A 91 13.92 -11.49 9.56
C LEU A 91 13.82 -12.69 10.48
N ALA A 92 13.06 -13.72 10.07
CA ALA A 92 12.85 -14.94 10.83
C ALA A 92 12.37 -16.06 9.90
N GLU A 93 12.55 -17.30 10.33
CA GLU A 93 11.97 -18.47 9.68
C GLU A 93 11.49 -19.50 10.68
N LYS A 94 10.55 -20.35 10.25
CA LYS A 94 10.08 -21.52 10.98
C LYS A 94 9.91 -22.70 10.03
N THR A 95 10.36 -23.87 10.44
CA THR A 95 10.29 -25.10 9.64
C THR A 95 9.08 -25.95 10.04
N PHE A 96 8.41 -26.50 9.03
CA PHE A 96 7.28 -27.43 9.14
C PHE A 96 7.60 -28.68 8.31
N GLY A 97 8.15 -29.73 8.92
CA GLY A 97 8.67 -30.88 8.17
C GLY A 97 9.78 -30.47 7.20
N SER A 98 9.57 -30.68 5.90
CA SER A 98 10.49 -30.21 4.84
C SER A 98 10.20 -28.79 4.34
N ALA A 99 9.11 -28.18 4.79
CA ALA A 99 8.68 -26.85 4.35
C ALA A 99 9.14 -25.73 5.29
N ARG A 100 9.17 -24.50 4.79
CA ARG A 100 9.58 -23.31 5.55
C ARG A 100 8.58 -22.17 5.42
N LEU A 101 8.30 -21.50 6.52
CA LEU A 101 7.66 -20.19 6.58
C LEU A 101 8.73 -19.13 6.89
N GLN A 102 8.90 -18.16 6.01
CA GLN A 102 9.91 -17.11 6.13
C GLN A 102 9.28 -15.73 6.17
N ILE A 103 9.81 -14.86 7.03
CA ILE A 103 9.32 -13.49 7.20
C ILE A 103 10.34 -12.52 6.61
N TYR A 104 9.92 -11.76 5.62
CA TYR A 104 10.74 -10.78 4.93
C TYR A 104 10.24 -9.35 5.16
N GLN A 105 11.17 -8.41 5.22
CA GLN A 105 10.87 -7.00 5.05
C GLN A 105 11.52 -6.49 3.77
N GLY A 106 10.72 -5.91 2.87
CA GLY A 106 11.19 -5.31 1.63
C GLY A 106 10.21 -5.42 0.47
N ASP A 107 10.69 -5.21 -0.75
CA ASP A 107 9.83 -5.20 -1.94
C ASP A 107 9.46 -6.63 -2.36
N LEU A 108 8.15 -6.92 -2.35
CA LEU A 108 7.59 -8.20 -2.80
C LEU A 108 7.99 -8.53 -4.25
N LEU A 109 8.27 -7.53 -5.10
CA LEU A 109 8.62 -7.75 -6.50
C LEU A 109 10.12 -8.02 -6.74
N GLU A 110 10.97 -7.88 -5.73
CA GLU A 110 12.42 -8.06 -5.83
C GLU A 110 12.87 -9.44 -5.33
N GLN A 111 12.16 -10.49 -5.75
CA GLN A 111 12.47 -11.87 -5.38
C GLN A 111 12.28 -12.83 -6.55
N LYS A 112 13.00 -13.95 -6.49
CA LYS A 112 12.83 -15.09 -7.38
C LYS A 112 12.03 -16.15 -6.65
N VAL A 113 10.79 -16.38 -7.09
CA VAL A 113 9.83 -17.35 -6.54
C VAL A 113 8.92 -17.84 -7.65
N ASP A 114 8.27 -18.98 -7.47
CA ASP A 114 7.36 -19.50 -8.47
C ASP A 114 6.08 -18.66 -8.56
N ALA A 115 5.53 -18.25 -7.42
CA ALA A 115 4.36 -17.38 -7.37
C ALA A 115 4.50 -16.22 -6.38
N ILE A 116 3.95 -15.07 -6.76
CA ILE A 116 3.58 -14.03 -5.79
C ILE A 116 2.07 -13.96 -5.66
N VAL A 117 1.60 -13.55 -4.49
CA VAL A 117 0.17 -13.36 -4.23
C VAL A 117 -0.20 -11.88 -4.40
N ASN A 118 -1.20 -11.64 -5.24
CA ASN A 118 -1.83 -10.35 -5.40
C ASN A 118 -3.08 -10.26 -4.50
N PRO A 119 -3.15 -9.33 -3.53
CA PRO A 119 -4.34 -9.10 -2.72
C PRO A 119 -5.39 -8.35 -3.55
N ALA A 120 -6.23 -9.12 -4.25
CA ALA A 120 -7.18 -8.63 -5.24
C ALA A 120 -8.55 -8.29 -4.64
N ASN A 121 -9.37 -7.60 -5.43
CA ASN A 121 -10.79 -7.38 -5.16
C ASN A 121 -11.66 -8.31 -6.02
N THR A 122 -12.96 -8.43 -5.69
CA THR A 122 -13.89 -9.37 -6.34
C THR A 122 -14.06 -9.18 -7.85
N LYS A 123 -13.63 -8.04 -8.41
CA LYS A 123 -13.70 -7.79 -9.85
C LYS A 123 -12.49 -8.32 -10.62
N LEU A 124 -11.38 -8.66 -9.95
CA LEU A 124 -10.11 -9.13 -10.55
C LEU A 124 -9.62 -8.28 -11.74
N ARG A 125 -9.77 -6.96 -11.64
CA ARG A 125 -9.43 -5.99 -12.72
C ARG A 125 -8.42 -4.93 -12.26
N GLY A 126 -7.65 -5.24 -11.23
CA GLY A 126 -6.71 -4.33 -10.58
C GLY A 126 -7.37 -3.40 -9.58
N GLY A 127 -6.53 -2.53 -8.99
CA GLY A 127 -6.87 -1.72 -7.84
C GLY A 127 -5.70 -0.84 -7.38
N GLY A 128 -5.78 -0.37 -6.13
CA GLY A 128 -4.72 0.40 -5.47
C GLY A 128 -3.78 -0.47 -4.63
N GLY A 129 -2.84 0.15 -3.91
CA GLY A 129 -1.93 -0.56 -3.01
C GLY A 129 -1.06 -1.59 -3.75
N VAL A 130 -0.88 -2.76 -3.13
CA VAL A 130 -0.06 -3.85 -3.67
C VAL A 130 -0.62 -4.39 -5.00
N ASP A 131 -1.95 -4.48 -5.16
CA ASP A 131 -2.59 -4.87 -6.43
C ASP A 131 -2.24 -3.93 -7.58
N GLY A 132 -2.26 -2.62 -7.32
CA GLY A 132 -1.80 -1.63 -8.28
C GLY A 132 -0.31 -1.73 -8.60
N ILE A 133 0.53 -2.03 -7.60
CA ILE A 133 1.99 -2.20 -7.78
C ILE A 133 2.27 -3.43 -8.66
N ILE A 134 1.68 -4.58 -8.33
CA ILE A 134 1.80 -5.82 -9.11
C ILE A 134 1.27 -5.60 -10.53
N GLY A 135 0.08 -5.01 -10.68
CA GLY A 135 -0.51 -4.77 -12.00
C GLY A 135 0.32 -3.87 -12.91
N ARG A 136 0.96 -2.82 -12.36
CA ARG A 136 1.87 -1.96 -13.13
C ARG A 136 3.13 -2.71 -13.55
N ALA A 137 3.67 -3.56 -12.68
CA ALA A 137 4.89 -4.31 -12.95
C ALA A 137 4.65 -5.46 -13.93
N ALA A 138 3.60 -6.26 -13.74
CA ALA A 138 3.26 -7.40 -14.59
C ALA A 138 2.66 -6.99 -15.95
N GLY A 139 1.94 -5.87 -15.99
CA GLY A 139 1.14 -5.46 -17.15
C GLY A 139 -0.28 -6.03 -17.14
N LYS A 140 -1.07 -5.64 -18.14
CA LYS A 140 -2.52 -5.91 -18.16
C LYS A 140 -2.89 -7.39 -18.41
N SER A 141 -1.96 -8.20 -18.92
CA SER A 141 -2.21 -9.60 -19.27
C SER A 141 -2.78 -10.42 -18.11
N ILE A 142 -2.29 -10.20 -16.88
CA ILE A 142 -2.76 -10.92 -15.69
C ILE A 142 -4.26 -10.68 -15.41
N TYR A 143 -4.75 -9.47 -15.69
CA TYR A 143 -6.17 -9.15 -15.51
C TYR A 143 -7.03 -9.67 -16.67
N ASP A 144 -6.48 -9.71 -17.88
CA ASP A 144 -7.17 -10.28 -19.03
C ASP A 144 -7.39 -11.79 -18.85
N GLU A 145 -6.38 -12.50 -18.34
CA GLU A 145 -6.50 -13.91 -17.95
C GLU A 145 -7.54 -14.11 -16.85
N CYS A 146 -7.55 -13.27 -15.80
CA CYS A 146 -8.60 -13.32 -14.77
C CYS A 146 -10.01 -13.14 -15.37
N VAL A 147 -10.19 -12.20 -16.29
CA VAL A 147 -11.49 -11.96 -16.95
C VAL A 147 -11.91 -13.17 -17.79
N VAL A 148 -10.98 -13.81 -18.50
CA VAL A 148 -11.26 -15.04 -19.25
C VAL A 148 -11.70 -16.16 -18.31
N GLN A 149 -11.02 -16.35 -17.18
CA GLN A 149 -11.37 -17.37 -16.18
C GLN A 149 -12.73 -17.12 -15.51
N LEU A 150 -13.08 -15.86 -15.21
CA LEU A 150 -14.41 -15.54 -14.69
C LEU A 150 -15.50 -15.84 -15.74
N LYS A 151 -15.29 -15.43 -16.99
CA LYS A 151 -16.23 -15.67 -18.08
C LYS A 151 -16.43 -17.15 -18.39
N SER A 152 -15.38 -17.97 -18.36
CA SER A 152 -15.49 -19.41 -18.59
C SER A 152 -16.31 -20.12 -17.53
N LYS A 153 -16.39 -19.55 -16.31
CA LYS A 153 -17.25 -20.00 -15.21
C LYS A 153 -18.65 -19.37 -15.23
N GLY A 154 -18.97 -18.53 -16.22
CA GLY A 154 -20.23 -17.78 -16.28
C GLY A 154 -20.36 -16.69 -15.19
N LEU A 155 -19.24 -16.24 -14.63
CA LEU A 155 -19.18 -15.30 -13.52
C LEU A 155 -18.81 -13.89 -13.98
N ASN A 156 -19.42 -12.87 -13.36
CA ASN A 156 -19.04 -11.47 -13.54
C ASN A 156 -18.07 -10.96 -12.44
N SER A 157 -18.01 -11.67 -11.32
CA SER A 157 -17.15 -11.43 -10.16
C SER A 157 -16.90 -12.74 -9.42
N CYS A 158 -15.87 -12.76 -8.58
CA CYS A 158 -15.57 -13.89 -7.69
C CYS A 158 -16.04 -13.64 -6.26
N ASN A 159 -16.04 -14.69 -5.44
CA ASN A 159 -16.37 -14.60 -4.03
C ASN A 159 -15.15 -14.13 -3.23
N ILE A 160 -15.42 -13.56 -2.06
CA ILE A 160 -14.36 -13.32 -1.08
C ILE A 160 -13.85 -14.67 -0.58
N GLY A 161 -12.54 -14.81 -0.40
CA GLY A 161 -11.86 -16.05 -0.06
C GLY A 161 -11.36 -16.82 -1.27
N ASP A 162 -11.81 -16.52 -2.49
CA ASP A 162 -11.34 -17.20 -3.70
C ASP A 162 -9.89 -16.81 -4.07
N ALA A 163 -9.22 -17.67 -4.81
CA ALA A 163 -7.91 -17.40 -5.42
C ALA A 163 -7.83 -17.91 -6.87
N TYR A 164 -7.27 -17.08 -7.76
CA TYR A 164 -7.12 -17.36 -9.20
C TYR A 164 -5.67 -17.25 -9.61
N ILE A 165 -5.15 -18.19 -10.39
CA ILE A 165 -3.77 -18.18 -10.85
C ILE A 165 -3.69 -17.73 -12.31
N THR A 166 -2.69 -16.91 -12.65
CA THR A 166 -2.41 -16.46 -14.01
C THR A 166 -0.91 -16.61 -14.32
N GLY A 167 -0.52 -16.37 -15.57
CA GLY A 167 0.86 -16.00 -15.85
C GLY A 167 1.27 -14.73 -15.09
N SER A 168 2.57 -14.43 -15.04
CA SER A 168 3.10 -13.25 -14.35
C SER A 168 3.36 -12.04 -15.26
N GLY A 169 3.07 -12.17 -16.55
CA GLY A 169 3.34 -11.14 -17.55
C GLY A 169 4.82 -10.76 -17.57
N LYS A 170 5.12 -9.46 -17.44
CA LYS A 170 6.50 -8.97 -17.43
C LYS A 170 7.29 -9.40 -16.21
N LEU A 171 6.66 -9.76 -15.10
CA LEU A 171 7.38 -10.21 -13.89
C LEU A 171 8.14 -11.52 -14.10
N ASN A 172 7.86 -12.27 -15.16
CA ASN A 172 8.63 -13.45 -15.54
C ASN A 172 10.12 -13.14 -15.76
N GLU A 173 10.45 -11.93 -16.24
CA GLU A 173 11.84 -11.49 -16.42
C GLU A 173 12.60 -11.33 -15.08
N LYS A 174 11.86 -11.16 -13.97
CA LYS A 174 12.39 -11.09 -12.60
C LYS A 174 12.46 -12.48 -11.92
N GLY A 175 12.04 -13.54 -12.61
CA GLY A 175 12.01 -14.89 -12.08
C GLY A 175 10.76 -15.21 -11.26
N ILE A 176 9.66 -14.47 -11.47
CA ILE A 176 8.33 -14.77 -10.92
C ILE A 176 7.51 -15.45 -12.00
N LYS A 177 7.11 -16.71 -11.84
CA LYS A 177 6.43 -17.48 -12.91
C LYS A 177 4.93 -17.19 -12.97
N HIS A 178 4.30 -17.04 -11.82
CA HIS A 178 2.85 -16.87 -11.67
C HIS A 178 2.46 -15.73 -10.73
N VAL A 179 1.24 -15.23 -10.92
CA VAL A 179 0.56 -14.37 -9.96
C VAL A 179 -0.70 -15.09 -9.50
N ILE A 180 -0.88 -15.22 -8.18
CA ILE A 180 -2.08 -15.78 -7.56
C ILE A 180 -2.90 -14.63 -6.98
N HIS A 181 -4.06 -14.36 -7.56
CA HIS A 181 -4.98 -13.29 -7.18
C HIS A 181 -5.91 -13.75 -6.05
N ALA A 182 -5.57 -13.41 -4.82
CA ALA A 182 -6.31 -13.78 -3.62
C ALA A 182 -7.31 -12.69 -3.20
N VAL A 183 -8.57 -13.05 -3.02
CA VAL A 183 -9.65 -12.09 -2.73
C VAL A 183 -9.89 -12.00 -1.23
N GLY A 184 -9.21 -11.05 -0.58
CA GLY A 184 -9.33 -10.86 0.88
C GLY A 184 -10.63 -10.16 1.31
N PRO A 185 -11.09 -10.37 2.55
CA PRO A 185 -12.26 -9.68 3.13
C PRO A 185 -11.96 -8.22 3.52
N ARG A 186 -13.02 -7.43 3.69
CA ARG A 186 -12.96 -6.06 4.23
C ARG A 186 -13.39 -6.03 5.69
N GLY A 187 -12.62 -5.33 6.51
CA GLY A 187 -12.86 -5.22 7.95
C GLY A 187 -12.64 -6.54 8.70
N SER A 188 -12.53 -6.45 10.01
CA SER A 188 -12.36 -7.62 10.88
C SER A 188 -13.68 -8.00 11.51
N THR A 189 -14.26 -9.08 11.02
CA THR A 189 -15.47 -9.71 11.53
C THR A 189 -15.24 -11.22 11.65
N PRO A 190 -16.04 -11.97 12.42
CA PRO A 190 -15.90 -13.42 12.49
C PRO A 190 -15.95 -14.11 11.12
N ASP A 191 -16.82 -13.65 10.21
CA ASP A 191 -16.84 -14.16 8.83
C ASP A 191 -15.60 -13.68 8.04
N GLY A 192 -15.13 -12.47 8.30
CA GLY A 192 -13.86 -11.96 7.77
C GLY A 192 -12.66 -12.83 8.17
N ASP A 193 -12.59 -13.32 9.40
CA ASP A 193 -11.53 -14.25 9.82
C ASP A 193 -11.54 -15.52 8.96
N ARG A 194 -12.72 -16.15 8.81
CA ARG A 194 -12.91 -17.34 7.98
C ARG A 194 -12.54 -17.08 6.52
N LEU A 195 -12.98 -15.95 5.96
CA LEU A 195 -12.72 -15.56 4.58
C LEU A 195 -11.24 -15.22 4.33
N LEU A 196 -10.55 -14.64 5.30
CA LEU A 196 -9.12 -14.38 5.19
C LEU A 196 -8.32 -15.68 5.20
N LYS A 197 -8.66 -16.62 6.10
CA LYS A 197 -8.08 -17.98 6.07
C LYS A 197 -8.31 -18.64 4.71
N ALA A 198 -9.55 -18.59 4.20
CA ALA A 198 -9.88 -19.14 2.89
C ALA A 198 -9.04 -18.53 1.76
N ALA A 199 -8.77 -17.22 1.77
CA ALA A 199 -7.92 -16.58 0.78
C ALA A 199 -6.47 -17.10 0.81
N TYR A 200 -5.90 -17.33 2.00
CA TYR A 200 -4.57 -17.94 2.15
C TYR A 200 -4.58 -19.41 1.71
N THR A 201 -5.50 -20.22 2.23
CA THR A 201 -5.63 -21.65 1.89
C THR A 201 -5.81 -21.84 0.39
N ASN A 202 -6.74 -21.13 -0.24
CA ASN A 202 -6.99 -21.25 -1.67
C ASN A 202 -5.77 -20.80 -2.50
N SER A 203 -4.99 -19.84 -2.02
CA SER A 203 -3.75 -19.45 -2.71
C SER A 203 -2.69 -20.55 -2.65
N LEU A 204 -2.52 -21.19 -1.49
CA LEU A 204 -1.60 -22.33 -1.31
C LEU A 204 -2.04 -23.52 -2.17
N LEU A 205 -3.34 -23.82 -2.22
CA LEU A 205 -3.90 -24.86 -3.10
C LEU A 205 -3.64 -24.55 -4.58
N ARG A 206 -3.82 -23.29 -5.03
CA ARG A 206 -3.49 -22.94 -6.42
C ARG A 206 -2.01 -23.15 -6.74
N ALA A 207 -1.11 -22.88 -5.79
CA ALA A 207 0.32 -23.13 -5.99
C ALA A 207 0.62 -24.64 -6.05
N ASP A 208 0.02 -25.42 -5.15
CA ASP A 208 0.16 -26.87 -5.09
C ASP A 208 -0.35 -27.57 -6.36
N GLU A 209 -1.55 -27.21 -6.81
CA GLU A 209 -2.18 -27.69 -8.05
C GLU A 209 -1.34 -27.40 -9.31
N ASN A 210 -0.46 -26.40 -9.25
CA ASN A 210 0.43 -26.02 -10.35
C ASN A 210 1.89 -26.47 -10.09
N HIS A 211 2.11 -27.33 -9.09
CA HIS A 211 3.40 -27.89 -8.73
C HIS A 211 4.47 -26.83 -8.45
N LEU A 212 4.07 -25.73 -7.83
CA LEU A 212 4.97 -24.64 -7.45
C LEU A 212 5.61 -24.94 -6.09
N GLU A 213 6.90 -24.63 -5.93
CA GLU A 213 7.63 -24.88 -4.69
C GLU A 213 7.69 -23.66 -3.78
N THR A 214 7.66 -22.45 -4.35
CA THR A 214 7.86 -21.20 -3.63
C THR A 214 6.75 -20.18 -3.88
N ILE A 215 6.14 -19.68 -2.80
CA ILE A 215 5.05 -18.69 -2.87
C ILE A 215 5.30 -17.54 -1.90
N ALA A 216 5.12 -16.30 -2.37
CA ALA A 216 5.30 -15.11 -1.56
C ALA A 216 4.00 -14.30 -1.42
N PHE A 217 3.63 -13.99 -0.19
CA PHE A 217 2.44 -13.23 0.16
C PHE A 217 2.82 -11.84 0.69
N PRO A 218 2.11 -10.77 0.29
CA PRO A 218 1.98 -9.59 1.13
C PRO A 218 1.01 -9.89 2.29
N ALA A 219 0.95 -9.01 3.28
CA ALA A 219 -0.10 -9.07 4.30
C ALA A 219 -1.49 -8.75 3.70
N ILE A 220 -2.28 -9.78 3.43
CA ILE A 220 -3.61 -9.65 2.79
C ILE A 220 -4.57 -8.84 3.68
N SER A 221 -5.37 -7.98 3.05
CA SER A 221 -6.45 -7.17 3.64
C SER A 221 -6.08 -6.09 4.67
N ILE A 222 -4.83 -5.98 5.15
CA ILE A 222 -4.48 -5.01 6.20
C ILE A 222 -4.44 -3.56 5.68
N GLY A 223 -4.18 -3.35 4.38
CA GLY A 223 -4.08 -2.03 3.76
C GLY A 223 -5.43 -1.33 3.58
N ILE A 224 -5.87 -1.21 2.32
CA ILE A 224 -7.13 -0.53 1.92
C ILE A 224 -8.35 -1.22 2.53
N PHE A 225 -8.33 -2.55 2.68
CA PHE A 225 -9.45 -3.33 3.20
C PHE A 225 -9.57 -3.28 4.74
N ASN A 226 -8.63 -2.61 5.41
CA ASN A 226 -8.68 -2.24 6.81
C ASN A 226 -8.94 -3.39 7.80
N PHE A 227 -8.37 -4.57 7.52
CA PHE A 227 -8.31 -5.67 8.49
C PHE A 227 -7.32 -5.33 9.61
N ASN A 228 -7.63 -5.73 10.85
CA ASN A 228 -6.73 -5.57 11.99
C ASN A 228 -5.38 -6.26 11.71
N PRO A 229 -4.25 -5.54 11.75
CA PRO A 229 -2.96 -6.10 11.32
C PRO A 229 -2.47 -7.27 12.17
N LYS A 230 -2.67 -7.22 13.50
CA LYS A 230 -2.25 -8.28 14.41
C LYS A 230 -3.10 -9.54 14.21
N ARG A 231 -4.42 -9.36 14.09
CA ARG A 231 -5.33 -10.48 13.82
C ARG A 231 -5.04 -11.13 12.46
N ALA A 232 -4.77 -10.33 11.42
CA ALA A 232 -4.39 -10.86 10.12
C ALA A 232 -3.10 -11.70 10.17
N ALA A 233 -2.11 -11.31 10.99
CA ALA A 233 -0.89 -12.09 11.19
C ALA A 233 -1.20 -13.44 11.85
N GLU A 234 -2.02 -13.45 12.91
CA GLU A 234 -2.44 -14.70 13.58
C GLU A 234 -3.13 -15.65 12.62
N LEU A 235 -4.07 -15.13 11.82
CA LEU A 235 -4.82 -15.92 10.84
C LEU A 235 -3.91 -16.46 9.73
N ALA A 236 -2.96 -15.65 9.24
CA ALA A 236 -1.99 -16.08 8.23
C ALA A 236 -1.09 -17.20 8.79
N PHE A 237 -0.55 -17.02 10.00
CA PHE A 237 0.29 -18.00 10.67
C PHE A 237 -0.44 -19.33 10.88
N GLU A 238 -1.65 -19.26 11.47
CA GLU A 238 -2.49 -20.44 11.71
C GLU A 238 -2.80 -21.17 10.39
N THR A 239 -3.17 -20.42 9.35
CA THR A 239 -3.54 -21.02 8.05
C THR A 239 -2.35 -21.71 7.39
N VAL A 240 -1.17 -21.07 7.36
CA VAL A 240 0.02 -21.68 6.74
C VAL A 240 0.50 -22.89 7.52
N SER A 241 0.48 -22.81 8.87
CA SER A 241 0.86 -23.94 9.72
C SER A 241 -0.06 -25.13 9.50
N ASN A 242 -1.38 -24.92 9.58
CA ASN A 242 -2.37 -25.97 9.35
C ASN A 242 -2.31 -26.53 7.93
N PHE A 243 -2.03 -25.68 6.92
CA PHE A 243 -1.90 -26.15 5.55
C PHE A 243 -0.79 -27.20 5.41
N PHE A 244 0.38 -26.98 6.01
CA PHE A 244 1.47 -27.96 5.97
C PHE A 244 1.18 -29.23 6.77
N ASP A 245 0.42 -29.14 7.86
CA ASP A 245 -0.02 -30.32 8.63
C ASP A 245 -1.07 -31.13 7.85
N GLU A 246 -2.00 -30.46 7.16
CA GLU A 246 -3.08 -31.08 6.38
C GLU A 246 -2.62 -31.62 5.01
N HIS A 247 -1.53 -31.06 4.44
CA HIS A 247 -1.02 -31.39 3.11
C HIS A 247 0.48 -31.78 3.16
N PRO A 248 0.85 -32.89 3.82
CA PRO A 248 2.26 -33.28 3.98
C PRO A 248 2.99 -33.53 2.65
N ASP A 249 2.25 -33.91 1.60
CA ASP A 249 2.77 -34.19 0.27
C ASP A 249 2.74 -32.98 -0.68
N THR A 250 2.41 -31.77 -0.18
CA THR A 250 2.33 -30.57 -1.02
C THR A 250 3.63 -30.29 -1.77
N SER A 251 3.54 -29.76 -2.99
CA SER A 251 4.68 -29.24 -3.73
C SER A 251 5.27 -27.99 -3.08
N VAL A 252 4.47 -27.21 -2.35
CA VAL A 252 4.90 -25.94 -1.73
C VAL A 252 5.90 -26.23 -0.61
N LYS A 253 7.16 -25.86 -0.81
CA LYS A 253 8.26 -26.04 0.17
C LYS A 253 8.62 -24.74 0.88
N GLU A 254 8.27 -23.58 0.33
CA GLU A 254 8.59 -22.30 0.94
C GLU A 254 7.45 -21.28 0.79
N VAL A 255 7.00 -20.77 1.93
CA VAL A 255 6.06 -19.65 2.01
C VAL A 255 6.79 -18.44 2.57
N ARG A 256 6.81 -17.33 1.84
CA ARG A 256 7.39 -16.06 2.29
C ARG A 256 6.29 -15.05 2.60
N LEU A 257 6.30 -14.46 3.79
CA LEU A 257 5.43 -13.34 4.14
C LEU A 257 6.24 -12.04 4.10
N PHE A 258 5.85 -11.14 3.20
CA PHE A 258 6.49 -9.85 2.97
C PHE A 258 5.73 -8.73 3.66
N TYR A 259 6.49 -7.90 4.37
CA TYR A 259 6.00 -6.71 5.05
C TYR A 259 6.75 -5.48 4.56
N TRP A 260 6.00 -4.40 4.31
CA TRP A 260 6.59 -3.09 4.05
C TRP A 260 6.89 -2.34 5.36
N THR A 261 7.18 -1.04 5.27
CA THR A 261 7.46 -0.16 6.41
C THR A 261 6.26 0.65 6.88
N SER A 262 5.06 0.40 6.34
CA SER A 262 3.85 1.09 6.79
C SER A 262 3.53 0.73 8.26
N PRO A 263 2.88 1.61 9.04
CA PRO A 263 2.53 1.29 10.43
C PRO A 263 1.71 0.00 10.58
N LYS A 264 0.84 -0.29 9.61
CA LYS A 264 0.03 -1.52 9.60
C LYS A 264 0.89 -2.74 9.31
N ASP A 265 1.78 -2.66 8.32
CA ASP A 265 2.75 -3.73 8.03
C ASP A 265 3.64 -4.01 9.24
N VAL A 266 4.18 -2.97 9.88
CA VAL A 266 5.01 -3.10 11.09
C VAL A 266 4.24 -3.79 12.21
N ALA A 267 2.98 -3.40 12.46
CA ALA A 267 2.15 -4.04 13.48
C ALA A 267 1.86 -5.52 13.18
N SER A 268 1.59 -5.86 11.92
CA SER A 268 1.36 -7.25 11.50
C SER A 268 2.65 -8.09 11.58
N LYS A 269 3.76 -7.54 11.09
CA LYS A 269 5.10 -8.14 11.11
C LYS A 269 5.55 -8.45 12.54
N ASN A 270 5.45 -7.49 13.46
CA ASN A 270 5.87 -7.71 14.84
C ASN A 270 5.06 -8.83 15.49
N ARG A 271 3.74 -8.88 15.23
CA ARG A 271 2.89 -9.98 15.70
C ARG A 271 3.31 -11.32 15.10
N MET A 272 3.66 -11.35 13.81
CA MET A 272 4.16 -12.56 13.15
C MET A 272 5.48 -13.03 13.78
N LEU A 273 6.42 -12.11 14.06
CA LEU A 273 7.69 -12.46 14.71
C LEU A 273 7.48 -13.05 16.11
N GLU A 274 6.53 -12.52 16.89
CA GLU A 274 6.13 -13.09 18.19
C GLU A 274 5.58 -14.52 18.06
N LEU A 275 4.86 -14.85 16.98
CA LEU A 275 4.28 -16.19 16.75
C LEU A 275 5.31 -17.23 16.29
N LEU A 276 6.40 -16.78 15.68
CA LEU A 276 7.51 -17.62 15.25
C LEU A 276 8.52 -17.90 16.38
N SER A 277 8.53 -17.05 17.42
CA SER A 277 9.38 -17.17 18.61
C SER A 277 8.98 -18.37 19.47
#